data_AF-A0AAD5WSN8-F1
#
_entry.id   AF-A0AAD5WSN8-F1
#
_cell.length_a   1.000
_cell.length_b   1.000
_cell.length_c   1.000
_cell.angle_alpha   90.00
_cell.angle_beta   90.00
_cell.angle_gamma   90.00
#
_symmetry.space_group_name_H-M   'P 1'
#
loop_
_entity.id
_entity.type
_entity.pdbx_description
1 polymer ?
#
loop_
_entity_poly.entity_id
_entity_poly.type
_entity_poly.pdbx_seq_one_letter_code
_entity_poly.pdbx_strand_id
1 'polypeptide(L)'
;MTVSRQHRPRIQHPCRSSQWQVRTISSLLTILTFIALAALPVGAVASVPLEATPVPSKTQSQHTHADQHIVNVKARAEHEELEKYEAQALRKREETSTIEIVLSTEGSTAAATTTVVTSPLPSPFDGNLAANFQGNDGNGACPSFINSFLTNSTFKACYPFSLLVQGSQSFFEAEKSAVAMTQILQVSCNASVSECTLYLEGLAEQLIEDGVCLEDYEMENQVVVQAYNGLRAYQELYSVSCLKDPDKGGYCFTNAVTNYTTPSDTYLYLLPLNLSLPGSASPSCSWCVENTMDIYQSATADRTLPLADLYEDAAILINNVCGPDFVNETLPVATVEDAAATVLSDSTLAVAAVMLAVLFQQLG
;
A
#
# COMPACT_ATOMS: atom_id res chain seq x y z
N MET A 1 -13.03 30.25 61.86
CA MET A 1 -11.84 30.64 62.63
C MET A 1 -10.60 30.19 61.86
N THR A 2 -9.72 31.16 61.54
CA THR A 2 -8.27 31.06 61.21
C THR A 2 -7.84 30.10 60.08
N VAL A 3 -7.45 30.51 58.85
CA VAL A 3 -6.39 31.44 58.32
C VAL A 3 -5.05 30.74 57.96
N SER A 4 -4.58 31.04 56.74
CA SER A 4 -3.20 30.97 56.16
C SER A 4 -2.71 29.62 55.60
N ARG A 5 -1.98 29.54 54.47
CA ARG A 5 -1.33 30.56 53.63
C ARG A 5 -0.97 29.99 52.23
N GLN A 6 -1.07 30.85 51.22
CA GLN A 6 -0.52 30.70 49.86
C GLN A 6 0.99 30.47 49.85
N HIS A 7 1.51 29.78 48.83
CA HIS A 7 2.80 30.11 48.20
C HIS A 7 2.74 29.94 46.68
N ARG A 8 3.28 30.96 46.01
CA ARG A 8 3.43 31.22 44.57
C ARG A 8 4.93 31.44 44.34
N PRO A 9 5.50 31.06 43.19
CA PRO A 9 6.54 31.87 42.56
C PRO A 9 6.16 32.09 41.08
N ARG A 10 5.93 33.30 40.59
CA ARG A 10 6.84 34.43 40.27
C ARG A 10 7.89 34.11 39.19
N ILE A 11 7.43 34.35 37.96
CA ILE A 11 8.12 34.84 36.75
C ILE A 11 9.50 35.45 37.01
N GLN A 12 10.49 35.01 36.22
CA GLN A 12 11.64 35.81 35.77
C GLN A 12 12.11 35.33 34.37
N HIS A 13 11.80 36.11 33.33
CA HIS A 13 12.72 36.35 32.19
C HIS A 13 13.57 37.58 32.57
N PRO A 14 14.83 37.72 32.11
CA PRO A 14 15.06 38.35 30.81
C PRO A 14 16.35 37.95 30.06
N CYS A 15 16.44 38.50 28.84
CA CYS A 15 17.64 38.75 28.01
C CYS A 15 18.25 37.55 27.27
N ARG A 16 18.79 37.68 26.03
CA ARG A 16 18.85 38.72 24.99
C ARG A 16 19.74 38.13 23.87
N SER A 17 19.51 38.55 22.62
CA SER A 17 20.38 38.40 21.43
C SER A 17 20.57 36.98 20.90
N SER A 18 20.44 36.70 19.61
CA SER A 18 21.11 37.39 18.52
C SER A 18 20.26 37.36 17.25
N GLN A 19 20.19 38.52 16.62
CA GLN A 19 19.83 38.67 15.22
C GLN A 19 20.72 37.76 14.37
N TRP A 20 20.14 37.06 13.40
CA TRP A 20 20.83 36.74 12.16
C TRP A 20 20.09 37.41 11.02
N GLN A 21 20.84 38.24 10.34
CA GLN A 21 20.37 39.26 9.43
C GLN A 21 19.82 38.63 8.14
N VAL A 22 18.74 39.26 7.70
CA VAL A 22 18.33 39.43 6.31
C VAL A 22 19.56 39.67 5.42
N ARG A 23 19.77 38.78 4.44
CA ARG A 23 20.60 39.07 3.26
C ARG A 23 19.69 39.15 2.04
N THR A 24 19.24 40.36 1.77
CA THR A 24 18.82 40.81 0.44
C THR A 24 19.99 41.56 -0.21
N ILE A 25 19.89 41.77 -1.54
CA ILE A 25 20.83 42.39 -2.51
C ILE A 25 21.60 41.31 -3.30
N SER A 26 21.71 41.30 -4.63
CA SER A 26 21.07 41.98 -5.78
C SER A 26 21.83 41.51 -7.03
N SER A 27 21.13 41.44 -8.18
CA SER A 27 21.65 41.55 -9.56
C SER A 27 22.45 40.35 -10.13
N LEU A 28 21.93 39.62 -11.11
CA LEU A 28 21.83 39.93 -12.56
C LEU A 28 23.18 39.93 -13.30
N LEU A 29 23.18 39.21 -14.43
CA LEU A 29 24.21 39.02 -15.47
C LEU A 29 25.37 38.06 -15.15
N THR A 30 25.33 36.86 -15.73
CA THR A 30 26.04 36.56 -16.99
C THR A 30 25.52 35.26 -17.59
N ILE A 31 24.90 35.38 -18.77
CA ILE A 31 24.60 34.32 -19.74
C ILE A 31 25.79 34.24 -20.72
N LEU A 32 26.03 33.04 -21.26
CA LEU A 32 26.96 32.67 -22.35
C LEU A 32 28.41 32.30 -21.99
N THR A 33 28.64 30.99 -21.81
CA THR A 33 29.63 30.27 -22.62
C THR A 33 29.08 28.89 -22.99
N PHE A 34 28.97 28.68 -24.30
CA PHE A 34 28.56 27.47 -24.98
C PHE A 34 29.80 26.62 -25.34
N ILE A 35 29.58 25.32 -25.55
CA ILE A 35 30.36 24.36 -26.37
C ILE A 35 31.35 23.41 -25.64
N ALA A 36 30.86 22.16 -25.56
CA ALA A 36 31.52 20.89 -25.86
C ALA A 36 32.84 20.51 -25.17
N LEU A 37 32.79 19.39 -24.43
CA LEU A 37 33.79 18.34 -24.62
C LEU A 37 33.16 16.95 -24.45
N ALA A 38 33.28 16.17 -25.52
CA ALA A 38 32.87 14.79 -25.61
C ALA A 38 33.86 13.86 -24.89
N ALA A 39 33.31 12.73 -24.43
CA ALA A 39 33.88 11.37 -24.41
C ALA A 39 35.27 11.12 -23.82
N LEU A 40 35.34 10.13 -22.92
CA LEU A 40 36.22 8.94 -22.87
C LEU A 40 36.26 8.40 -21.41
N PRO A 41 36.77 7.19 -21.12
CA PRO A 41 36.02 5.93 -21.25
C PRO A 41 36.05 5.08 -19.97
N VAL A 42 35.34 3.95 -20.07
CA VAL A 42 35.37 2.74 -19.22
C VAL A 42 36.75 2.43 -18.64
N GLY A 43 36.80 2.27 -17.32
CA GLY A 43 37.93 1.71 -16.58
C GLY A 43 37.44 0.58 -15.68
N ALA A 44 37.51 -0.64 -16.18
CA ALA A 44 37.40 -1.86 -15.39
C ALA A 44 38.54 -1.90 -14.36
N VAL A 45 38.24 -2.27 -13.11
CA VAL A 45 39.27 -2.70 -12.16
C VAL A 45 38.88 -4.02 -11.52
N ALA A 46 39.86 -4.92 -11.61
CA ALA A 46 39.83 -6.33 -11.31
C ALA A 46 39.40 -6.67 -9.87
N SER A 47 38.70 -7.79 -9.80
CA SER A 47 38.50 -8.63 -8.63
C SER A 47 39.84 -9.08 -8.03
N VAL A 48 39.96 -8.92 -6.72
CA VAL A 48 41.02 -9.50 -5.89
C VAL A 48 40.51 -10.82 -5.31
N PRO A 49 41.17 -11.96 -5.54
CA PRO A 49 40.93 -13.20 -4.81
C PRO A 49 41.94 -13.31 -3.65
N LEU A 50 41.49 -13.77 -2.49
CA LEU A 50 42.24 -14.42 -1.39
C LEU A 50 41.32 -14.34 -0.15
N GLU A 51 41.13 -15.31 0.74
CA GLU A 51 41.91 -16.47 1.13
C GLU A 51 40.94 -17.35 1.95
N ALA A 52 40.89 -18.66 1.69
CA ALA A 52 40.11 -19.60 2.49
C ALA A 52 40.88 -19.97 3.76
N THR A 53 40.33 -19.67 4.94
CA THR A 53 40.85 -20.15 6.22
C THR A 53 40.22 -21.48 6.63
N PRO A 54 40.95 -22.35 7.37
CA PRO A 54 40.62 -23.76 7.50
C PRO A 54 39.62 -24.06 8.63
N VAL A 55 38.73 -25.02 8.35
CA VAL A 55 37.83 -25.68 9.29
C VAL A 55 38.60 -26.67 10.17
N PRO A 56 38.41 -26.69 11.51
CA PRO A 56 38.82 -27.83 12.32
C PRO A 56 37.68 -28.84 12.47
N SER A 57 37.89 -30.05 11.96
CA SER A 57 37.15 -31.26 12.35
C SER A 57 37.67 -31.84 13.66
N LYS A 58 36.73 -32.28 14.51
CA LYS A 58 36.69 -33.46 15.41
C LYS A 58 35.68 -33.10 16.52
N THR A 59 34.68 -33.92 16.88
CA THR A 59 34.80 -35.30 17.33
C THR A 59 33.40 -35.93 17.34
N GLN A 60 33.29 -37.12 16.75
CA GLN A 60 32.12 -37.99 16.85
C GLN A 60 32.15 -38.70 18.21
N SER A 61 31.14 -38.49 19.05
CA SER A 61 30.96 -39.25 20.30
C SER A 61 29.47 -39.55 20.53
N GLN A 62 29.10 -40.79 20.22
CA GLN A 62 28.11 -41.64 20.88
C GLN A 62 26.96 -40.96 21.65
N HIS A 63 25.96 -40.45 20.93
CA HIS A 63 24.60 -40.25 21.45
C HIS A 63 23.58 -40.36 20.31
N THR A 64 23.42 -41.52 19.67
CA THR A 64 22.55 -41.64 18.48
C THR A 64 21.39 -42.62 18.60
N HIS A 65 21.15 -43.24 19.76
CA HIS A 65 20.01 -44.16 19.91
C HIS A 65 18.84 -43.65 20.75
N ALA A 66 19.05 -42.62 21.59
CA ALA A 66 17.97 -42.01 22.38
C ALA A 66 17.29 -40.84 21.63
N ASP A 67 18.04 -40.08 20.84
CA ASP A 67 17.51 -38.92 20.11
C ASP A 67 16.58 -39.30 18.96
N GLN A 68 16.89 -40.37 18.23
CA GLN A 68 16.06 -40.80 17.10
C GLN A 68 14.70 -41.34 17.56
N HIS A 69 14.62 -41.87 18.78
CA HIS A 69 13.37 -42.31 19.39
C HIS A 69 12.50 -41.12 19.83
N ILE A 70 13.12 -40.02 20.30
CA ILE A 70 12.42 -38.78 20.68
C ILE A 70 11.88 -38.07 19.44
N VAL A 71 12.67 -37.99 18.36
CA VAL A 71 12.25 -37.40 17.07
C VAL A 71 11.08 -38.20 16.46
N ASN A 72 11.14 -39.53 16.50
CA ASN A 72 10.06 -40.38 15.97
C ASN A 72 8.79 -40.33 16.83
N VAL A 73 8.91 -40.16 18.16
CA VAL A 73 7.76 -39.97 19.06
C VAL A 73 7.13 -38.59 18.86
N LYS A 74 7.94 -37.54 18.66
CA LYS A 74 7.45 -36.19 18.38
C LYS A 74 6.74 -36.09 17.03
N ALA A 75 7.33 -36.68 15.98
CA ALA A 75 6.69 -36.74 14.65
C ALA A 75 5.37 -37.52 14.67
N ARG A 76 5.26 -38.58 15.49
CA ARG A 76 4.01 -39.33 15.67
C ARG A 76 2.95 -38.52 16.42
N ALA A 77 3.33 -37.73 17.41
CA ALA A 77 2.42 -36.86 18.13
C ALA A 77 1.90 -35.70 17.26
N GLU A 78 2.76 -35.13 16.40
CA GLU A 78 2.38 -34.09 15.44
C GLU A 78 1.43 -34.62 14.34
N HIS A 79 1.64 -35.86 13.87
CA HIS A 79 0.74 -36.51 12.92
C HIS A 79 -0.63 -36.83 13.53
N GLU A 80 -0.68 -37.17 14.81
CA GLU A 80 -1.93 -37.45 15.54
C GLU A 80 -2.74 -36.17 15.85
N GLU A 81 -2.07 -35.01 15.99
CA GLU A 81 -2.74 -33.70 16.06
C GLU A 81 -3.27 -33.25 14.69
N LEU A 82 -2.53 -33.46 13.60
CA LEU A 82 -2.98 -33.18 12.24
C LEU A 82 -4.20 -34.01 11.84
N GLU A 83 -4.22 -35.32 12.16
CA GLU A 83 -5.37 -36.19 11.93
C GLU A 83 -6.61 -35.75 12.74
N LYS A 84 -6.42 -35.26 13.97
CA LYS A 84 -7.51 -34.68 14.76
C LYS A 84 -8.05 -33.39 14.15
N TYR A 85 -7.17 -32.55 13.61
CA TYR A 85 -7.57 -31.29 12.98
C TYR A 85 -8.34 -31.54 11.66
N GLU A 86 -7.90 -32.52 10.87
CA GLU A 86 -8.59 -32.93 9.64
C GLU A 86 -9.94 -33.61 9.93
N ALA A 87 -10.00 -34.46 10.97
CA ALA A 87 -11.26 -35.04 11.43
C ALA A 87 -12.25 -34.00 11.97
N GLN A 88 -11.77 -32.93 12.61
CA GLN A 88 -12.59 -31.79 13.03
C GLN A 88 -13.06 -30.94 11.84
N ALA A 89 -12.21 -30.74 10.83
CA ALA A 89 -12.58 -30.05 9.59
C ALA A 89 -13.64 -30.82 8.79
N LEU A 90 -13.54 -32.16 8.74
CA LEU A 90 -14.54 -33.03 8.11
C LEU A 90 -15.87 -33.05 8.89
N ARG A 91 -15.85 -33.05 10.23
CA ARG A 91 -17.07 -32.91 11.05
C ARG A 91 -17.74 -31.55 10.86
N LYS A 92 -16.96 -30.48 10.72
CA LYS A 92 -17.48 -29.13 10.40
C LYS A 92 -18.12 -29.05 9.00
N ARG A 93 -17.76 -29.98 8.10
CA ARG A 93 -18.40 -30.15 6.78
C ARG A 93 -19.75 -30.87 6.85
N GLU A 94 -19.96 -31.75 7.84
CA GLU A 94 -21.24 -32.46 8.06
C GLU A 94 -22.30 -31.61 8.79
N GLU A 95 -21.91 -30.56 9.52
CA GLU A 95 -22.84 -29.59 10.12
C GLU A 95 -23.25 -28.43 9.18
N THR A 96 -22.90 -28.51 7.90
CA THR A 96 -23.53 -27.64 6.89
C THR A 96 -24.82 -28.30 6.43
N SER A 97 -25.91 -27.94 7.12
CA SER A 97 -27.28 -28.31 6.79
C SER A 97 -27.56 -28.07 5.30
N THR A 98 -27.71 -29.16 4.54
CA THR A 98 -28.33 -29.17 3.21
C THR A 98 -29.71 -28.52 3.31
N ILE A 99 -29.84 -27.29 2.83
CA ILE A 99 -31.15 -26.69 2.56
C ILE A 99 -31.62 -27.28 1.23
N GLU A 100 -32.59 -28.18 1.30
CA GLU A 100 -33.33 -28.63 0.12
C GLU A 100 -34.13 -27.44 -0.44
N ILE A 101 -33.69 -26.93 -1.60
CA ILE A 101 -34.49 -25.99 -2.37
C ILE A 101 -35.53 -26.81 -3.12
N VAL A 102 -36.76 -26.81 -2.59
CA VAL A 102 -37.93 -27.39 -3.25
C VAL A 102 -38.27 -26.53 -4.47
N LEU A 103 -37.95 -27.01 -5.66
CA LEU A 103 -38.32 -26.37 -6.92
C LEU A 103 -39.79 -26.71 -7.23
N SER A 104 -40.70 -25.86 -6.81
CA SER A 104 -42.10 -25.87 -7.26
C SER A 104 -42.24 -24.99 -8.49
N THR A 105 -42.30 -25.63 -9.66
CA THR A 105 -42.66 -24.98 -10.93
C THR A 105 -44.17 -24.74 -10.94
N GLU A 106 -44.59 -23.48 -10.81
CA GLU A 106 -45.77 -22.91 -11.50
C GLU A 106 -45.84 -21.39 -11.25
N GLY A 107 -46.09 -20.64 -12.32
CA GLY A 107 -45.71 -19.24 -12.44
C GLY A 107 -46.56 -18.21 -11.68
N SER A 108 -45.89 -17.23 -11.11
CA SER A 108 -46.22 -15.80 -11.24
C SER A 108 -45.08 -14.96 -10.67
N THR A 109 -44.69 -13.91 -11.39
CA THR A 109 -43.66 -12.93 -11.04
C THR A 109 -43.87 -12.32 -9.66
N ALA A 110 -43.06 -12.73 -8.69
CA ALA A 110 -42.79 -11.98 -7.46
C ALA A 110 -41.30 -12.09 -7.14
N ALA A 111 -40.64 -10.95 -7.02
CA ALA A 111 -39.21 -10.84 -6.73
C ALA A 111 -38.89 -11.49 -5.38
N ALA A 112 -38.06 -12.55 -5.41
CA ALA A 112 -37.50 -13.14 -4.21
C ALA A 112 -36.34 -12.26 -3.75
N THR A 113 -36.58 -11.46 -2.71
CA THR A 113 -35.52 -10.77 -1.97
C THR A 113 -34.75 -11.84 -1.19
N THR A 114 -33.63 -12.31 -1.73
CA THR A 114 -32.66 -13.09 -0.97
C THR A 114 -32.13 -12.18 0.14
N THR A 115 -32.56 -12.40 1.38
CA THR A 115 -31.98 -11.72 2.55
C THR A 115 -30.58 -12.28 2.76
N VAL A 116 -29.61 -11.69 2.05
CA VAL A 116 -28.19 -11.79 2.39
C VAL A 116 -28.07 -11.20 3.79
N VAL A 117 -27.58 -11.99 4.74
CA VAL A 117 -27.13 -11.44 6.02
C VAL A 117 -25.90 -10.59 5.68
N THR A 118 -26.12 -9.31 5.37
CA THR A 118 -25.02 -8.38 5.13
C THR A 118 -24.39 -8.09 6.48
N SER A 119 -23.28 -8.77 6.77
CA SER A 119 -22.34 -8.24 7.75
C SER A 119 -22.05 -6.79 7.36
N PRO A 120 -22.00 -5.84 8.32
CA PRO A 120 -21.65 -4.46 8.01
C PRO A 120 -20.34 -4.42 7.23
N LEU A 121 -20.25 -3.51 6.25
CA LEU A 121 -19.04 -3.31 5.48
C LEU A 121 -17.89 -2.92 6.42
N PRO A 122 -16.68 -3.47 6.21
CA PRO A 122 -15.51 -3.05 6.96
C PRO A 122 -15.21 -1.57 6.87
N SER A 123 -14.62 -1.04 7.93
CA SER A 123 -14.08 0.32 7.97
C SER A 123 -12.60 0.27 8.27
N PRO A 124 -11.78 1.14 7.65
CA PRO A 124 -10.40 1.30 8.09
C PRO A 124 -10.33 1.61 9.58
N PHE A 125 -9.36 1.02 10.27
CA PHE A 125 -9.04 1.28 11.68
C PHE A 125 -10.17 0.96 12.69
N ASP A 126 -11.05 0.01 12.36
CA ASP A 126 -12.19 -0.40 13.20
C ASP A 126 -11.85 -1.37 14.35
N GLY A 127 -10.64 -1.92 14.37
CA GLY A 127 -10.14 -2.85 15.41
C GLY A 127 -9.63 -2.19 16.68
N ASN A 128 -9.88 -0.89 16.84
CA ASN A 128 -9.35 0.05 17.85
C ASN A 128 -8.09 0.80 17.37
N LEU A 129 -8.25 2.12 17.22
CA LEU A 129 -7.24 3.14 16.85
C LEU A 129 -6.23 3.39 17.99
N ALA A 130 -5.80 2.32 18.69
CA ALA A 130 -4.91 2.39 19.84
C ALA A 130 -3.46 2.64 19.38
N ALA A 131 -3.23 3.80 18.76
CA ALA A 131 -1.91 4.34 18.50
C ALA A 131 -1.50 5.27 19.65
N ASN A 132 -0.21 5.23 20.01
CA ASN A 132 0.38 6.18 20.94
C ASN A 132 0.65 7.50 20.18
N PHE A 133 -0.40 8.27 19.92
CA PHE A 133 -0.28 9.58 19.30
C PHE A 133 0.40 10.57 20.25
N GLN A 134 1.22 11.44 19.68
CA GLN A 134 1.79 12.56 20.39
C GLN A 134 0.76 13.67 20.58
N GLY A 135 0.96 14.46 21.64
CA GLY A 135 -0.08 15.36 22.13
C GLY A 135 -1.02 14.60 23.07
N ASN A 136 -0.56 14.48 24.32
CA ASN A 136 -1.17 13.76 25.43
C ASN A 136 -2.71 13.86 25.44
N ASP A 137 -3.35 12.69 25.44
CA ASP A 137 -4.78 12.39 25.75
C ASP A 137 -5.57 11.72 24.61
N GLY A 138 -4.96 11.38 23.45
CA GLY A 138 -5.67 10.71 22.34
C GLY A 138 -6.67 11.60 21.60
N ASN A 139 -6.73 12.89 21.95
CA ASN A 139 -7.53 13.95 21.33
C ASN A 139 -6.66 15.01 20.63
N GLY A 140 -5.47 14.61 20.15
CA GLY A 140 -4.56 15.47 19.41
C GLY A 140 -5.06 15.83 18.00
N ALA A 141 -4.32 16.71 17.32
CA ALA A 141 -4.62 17.12 15.94
C ALA A 141 -4.62 15.93 14.98
N CYS A 142 -3.67 15.01 15.14
CA CYS A 142 -3.55 13.83 14.28
C CYS A 142 -4.73 12.86 14.34
N PRO A 143 -5.10 12.29 15.52
CA PRO A 143 -6.28 11.43 15.59
C PRO A 143 -7.57 12.16 15.21
N SER A 144 -7.64 13.49 15.40
CA SER A 144 -8.78 14.30 14.93
C SER A 144 -8.87 14.36 13.40
N PHE A 145 -7.73 14.58 12.72
CA PHE A 145 -7.66 14.58 11.26
C PHE A 145 -8.01 13.20 10.67
N ILE A 146 -7.46 12.12 11.24
CA ILE A 146 -7.79 10.76 10.81
C ILE A 146 -9.29 10.48 10.93
N ASN A 147 -9.88 10.78 12.08
CA ASN A 147 -11.33 10.63 12.28
C ASN A 147 -12.16 11.51 11.33
N SER A 148 -11.65 12.69 10.94
CA SER A 148 -12.35 13.60 10.04
C SER A 148 -12.54 12.99 8.65
N PHE A 149 -11.51 12.37 8.06
CA PHE A 149 -11.67 11.73 6.76
C PHE A 149 -12.40 10.38 6.87
N LEU A 150 -12.19 9.60 7.95
CA LEU A 150 -12.93 8.34 8.15
C LEU A 150 -14.44 8.54 8.24
N THR A 151 -14.89 9.72 8.67
CA THR A 151 -16.31 10.08 8.76
C THR A 151 -16.84 10.81 7.52
N ASN A 152 -15.95 11.29 6.64
CA ASN A 152 -16.28 12.05 5.42
C ASN A 152 -17.02 11.18 4.39
N SER A 153 -18.04 11.74 3.74
CA SER A 153 -18.85 11.02 2.75
C SER A 153 -18.09 10.69 1.46
N THR A 154 -17.20 11.56 1.01
CA THR A 154 -16.36 11.33 -0.18
C THR A 154 -15.40 10.18 0.08
N PHE A 155 -14.73 10.18 1.23
CA PHE A 155 -13.87 9.08 1.65
C PHE A 155 -14.61 7.74 1.68
N LYS A 156 -15.81 7.71 2.30
CA LYS A 156 -16.65 6.50 2.34
C LYS A 156 -17.12 6.04 0.97
N ALA A 157 -17.37 6.97 0.04
CA ALA A 157 -17.74 6.64 -1.33
C ALA A 157 -16.56 6.05 -2.12
N CYS A 158 -15.33 6.48 -1.84
CA CYS A 158 -14.12 5.93 -2.44
C CYS A 158 -13.76 4.52 -1.92
N TYR A 159 -14.23 4.20 -0.71
CA TYR A 159 -14.10 2.90 -0.05
C TYR A 159 -12.71 2.25 -0.25
N PRO A 160 -11.64 2.90 0.23
CA PRO A 160 -10.26 2.57 -0.13
C PRO A 160 -9.83 1.21 0.42
N PHE A 161 -9.83 0.20 -0.45
CA PHE A 161 -9.29 -1.13 -0.17
C PHE A 161 -7.87 -1.07 0.42
N SER A 162 -7.05 -0.14 -0.05
CA SER A 162 -5.70 0.12 0.41
C SER A 162 -5.58 0.41 1.92
N LEU A 163 -6.61 0.99 2.54
CA LEU A 163 -6.66 1.24 3.98
C LEU A 163 -7.31 0.09 4.76
N LEU A 164 -8.14 -0.72 4.10
CA LEU A 164 -8.77 -1.89 4.72
C LEU A 164 -7.75 -3.00 4.98
N VAL A 165 -6.88 -3.28 4.01
CA VAL A 165 -5.94 -4.41 4.03
C VAL A 165 -4.83 -4.31 5.08
N GLN A 166 -4.61 -3.14 5.70
CA GLN A 166 -3.65 -2.99 6.80
C GLN A 166 -4.29 -2.71 8.16
N GLY A 167 -5.43 -2.02 8.18
CA GLY A 167 -5.94 -1.41 9.39
C GLY A 167 -7.31 -1.89 9.85
N SER A 168 -7.99 -2.78 9.13
CA SER A 168 -9.37 -3.16 9.45
C SER A 168 -9.49 -4.57 10.01
N GLN A 169 -9.89 -4.67 11.27
CA GLN A 169 -10.15 -5.95 11.92
C GLN A 169 -11.34 -6.65 11.28
N SER A 170 -12.41 -5.92 10.95
CA SER A 170 -13.56 -6.55 10.31
C SER A 170 -13.26 -6.98 8.87
N PHE A 171 -12.33 -6.31 8.17
CA PHE A 171 -11.81 -6.78 6.89
C PHE A 171 -11.06 -8.11 7.03
N PHE A 172 -10.16 -8.24 8.02
CA PHE A 172 -9.46 -9.49 8.30
C PHE A 172 -10.40 -10.65 8.69
N GLU A 173 -11.53 -10.35 9.33
CA GLU A 173 -12.58 -11.35 9.55
C GLU A 173 -13.31 -11.70 8.24
N ALA A 174 -13.54 -10.72 7.37
CA ALA A 174 -14.18 -10.93 6.08
C ALA A 174 -13.31 -11.71 5.08
N GLU A 175 -11.98 -11.60 5.15
CA GLU A 175 -11.02 -12.37 4.31
C GLU A 175 -11.21 -13.88 4.41
N LYS A 176 -11.74 -14.37 5.52
CA LYS A 176 -12.04 -15.79 5.75
C LYS A 176 -13.23 -16.30 4.92
N SER A 177 -13.90 -15.42 4.17
CA SER A 177 -15.08 -15.72 3.35
C SER A 177 -14.95 -15.14 1.95
N ALA A 178 -14.89 -16.01 0.94
CA ALA A 178 -14.87 -15.61 -0.47
C ALA A 178 -16.06 -14.71 -0.84
N VAL A 179 -17.24 -14.99 -0.27
CA VAL A 179 -18.47 -14.24 -0.53
C VAL A 179 -18.37 -12.83 0.08
N ALA A 180 -17.92 -12.72 1.33
CA ALA A 180 -17.76 -11.42 1.98
C ALA A 180 -16.70 -10.58 1.26
N MET A 181 -15.56 -11.18 0.90
CA MET A 181 -14.51 -10.48 0.16
C MET A 181 -14.99 -10.00 -1.21
N THR A 182 -15.74 -10.83 -1.93
CA THR A 182 -16.32 -10.44 -3.23
C THR A 182 -17.27 -9.25 -3.09
N GLN A 183 -18.08 -9.17 -2.02
CA GLN A 183 -18.96 -8.03 -1.76
C GLN A 183 -18.16 -6.75 -1.44
N ILE A 184 -17.11 -6.86 -0.63
CA ILE A 184 -16.22 -5.75 -0.30
C ILE A 184 -15.56 -5.19 -1.57
N LEU A 185 -15.00 -6.07 -2.40
CA LEU A 185 -14.37 -5.69 -3.67
C LEU A 185 -15.38 -5.10 -4.66
N GLN A 186 -16.60 -5.63 -4.73
CA GLN A 186 -17.66 -5.01 -5.56
C GLN A 186 -17.94 -3.56 -5.19
N VAL A 187 -17.92 -3.23 -3.89
CA VAL A 187 -18.14 -1.85 -3.44
C VAL A 187 -16.92 -0.98 -3.72
N SER A 188 -15.72 -1.47 -3.41
CA SER A 188 -14.46 -0.74 -3.72
C SER A 188 -14.34 -0.44 -5.21
N CYS A 189 -14.57 -1.43 -6.07
CA CYS A 189 -14.41 -1.34 -7.53
C CYS A 189 -15.53 -0.56 -8.24
N ASN A 190 -16.57 -0.11 -7.52
CA ASN A 190 -17.60 0.75 -8.09
C ASN A 190 -17.26 2.25 -7.95
N ALA A 191 -16.21 2.57 -7.18
CA ALA A 191 -15.73 3.95 -7.04
C ALA A 191 -15.02 4.44 -8.31
N SER A 192 -15.05 5.76 -8.52
CA SER A 192 -14.31 6.44 -9.58
C SER A 192 -12.83 6.50 -9.23
N VAL A 193 -12.01 5.67 -9.88
CA VAL A 193 -10.58 5.54 -9.53
C VAL A 193 -9.85 6.89 -9.63
N SER A 194 -10.08 7.70 -10.66
CA SER A 194 -9.38 8.97 -10.84
C SER A 194 -9.77 10.03 -9.82
N GLU A 195 -11.07 10.20 -9.56
CA GLU A 195 -11.55 11.18 -8.58
C GLU A 195 -11.12 10.80 -7.16
N CYS A 196 -11.18 9.51 -6.83
CA CYS A 196 -10.77 9.02 -5.53
C CYS A 196 -9.27 9.03 -5.33
N THR A 197 -8.47 8.76 -6.37
CA THR A 197 -7.00 8.88 -6.30
C THR A 197 -6.62 10.32 -5.94
N LEU A 198 -7.10 11.31 -6.71
CA LEU A 198 -6.81 12.73 -6.45
C LEU A 198 -7.26 13.18 -5.05
N TYR A 199 -8.43 12.73 -4.61
CA TYR A 199 -8.95 13.06 -3.28
C TYR A 199 -8.09 12.46 -2.15
N LEU A 200 -7.72 11.18 -2.27
CA LEU A 200 -6.96 10.46 -1.25
C LEU A 200 -5.48 10.90 -1.23
N GLU A 201 -4.89 11.23 -2.37
CA GLU A 201 -3.57 11.88 -2.45
C GLU A 201 -3.57 13.22 -1.71
N GLY A 202 -4.59 14.06 -1.93
CA GLY A 202 -4.73 15.32 -1.20
C GLY A 202 -4.90 15.14 0.31
N LEU A 203 -5.49 14.03 0.78
CA LEU A 203 -5.51 13.68 2.19
C LEU A 203 -4.13 13.22 2.69
N ALA A 204 -3.37 12.48 1.88
CA ALA A 204 -2.02 12.04 2.24
C ALA A 204 -1.07 13.23 2.41
N GLU A 205 -1.16 14.24 1.54
CA GLU A 205 -0.40 15.49 1.65
C GLU A 205 -0.76 16.24 2.95
N GLN A 206 -2.05 16.44 3.21
CA GLN A 206 -2.53 17.10 4.43
C GLN A 206 -2.14 16.34 5.70
N LEU A 207 -2.08 15.01 5.66
CA LEU A 207 -1.73 14.18 6.81
C LEU A 207 -0.33 14.53 7.32
N ILE A 208 0.63 14.76 6.43
CA ILE A 208 2.02 15.09 6.78
C ILE A 208 2.29 16.60 6.86
N GLU A 209 1.25 17.44 6.90
CA GLU A 209 1.44 18.87 7.18
C GLU A 209 1.82 19.12 8.64
N ASP A 210 2.60 20.19 8.86
CA ASP A 210 2.97 20.65 10.20
C ASP A 210 1.73 20.95 11.04
N GLY A 211 1.68 20.41 12.26
CA GLY A 211 0.53 20.55 13.14
C GLY A 211 -0.66 19.63 12.85
N VAL A 212 -0.58 18.74 11.84
CA VAL A 212 -1.57 17.68 11.59
C VAL A 212 -1.10 16.36 12.18
N CYS A 213 -0.35 15.54 11.42
CA CYS A 213 0.27 14.30 11.89
C CYS A 213 1.78 14.24 11.64
N LEU A 214 2.43 15.32 11.18
CA LEU A 214 3.85 15.27 10.80
C LEU A 214 4.75 14.69 11.91
N GLU A 215 4.61 15.15 13.15
CA GLU A 215 5.39 14.65 14.29
C GLU A 215 5.15 13.14 14.54
N ASP A 216 3.89 12.69 14.47
CA ASP A 216 3.55 11.27 14.62
C ASP A 216 4.07 10.43 13.44
N TYR A 217 4.08 10.99 12.22
CA TYR A 217 4.59 10.36 11.02
C TYR A 217 6.12 10.19 11.09
N GLU A 218 6.86 11.22 11.48
CA GLU A 218 8.32 11.19 11.65
C GLU A 218 8.78 10.22 12.75
N MET A 219 7.93 9.97 13.75
CA MET A 219 8.16 8.96 14.79
C MET A 219 7.64 7.57 14.42
N GLU A 220 7.27 7.36 13.15
CA GLU A 220 6.82 6.07 12.63
C GLU A 220 5.61 5.53 13.41
N ASN A 221 4.70 6.41 13.85
CA ASN A 221 3.45 5.97 14.46
C ASN A 221 2.71 5.07 13.46
N GLN A 222 2.49 3.81 13.86
CA GLN A 222 2.01 2.76 12.95
C GLN A 222 0.71 3.14 12.23
N VAL A 223 -0.25 3.76 12.93
CA VAL A 223 -1.53 4.14 12.32
C VAL A 223 -1.33 5.27 11.31
N VAL A 224 -0.45 6.22 11.61
CA VAL A 224 -0.17 7.38 10.74
C VAL A 224 0.57 6.95 9.48
N VAL A 225 1.60 6.11 9.61
CA VAL A 225 2.34 5.55 8.47
C VAL A 225 1.44 4.66 7.61
N GLN A 226 0.62 3.79 8.22
CA GLN A 226 -0.33 2.97 7.48
C GLN A 226 -1.39 3.82 6.76
N ALA A 227 -1.88 4.87 7.41
CA ALA A 227 -2.83 5.80 6.78
C ALA A 227 -2.18 6.51 5.59
N TYR A 228 -0.98 7.06 5.76
CA TYR A 228 -0.25 7.71 4.67
C TYR A 228 -0.02 6.77 3.48
N ASN A 229 0.55 5.59 3.73
CA ASN A 229 0.83 4.60 2.68
C ASN A 229 -0.46 4.12 2.02
N GLY A 230 -1.51 3.84 2.79
CA GLY A 230 -2.79 3.41 2.24
C GLY A 230 -3.50 4.49 1.41
N LEU A 231 -3.36 5.77 1.77
CA LEU A 231 -3.89 6.88 0.98
C LEU A 231 -3.12 7.03 -0.35
N ARG A 232 -1.78 6.98 -0.31
CA ARG A 232 -0.91 7.07 -1.50
C ARG A 232 -1.06 5.88 -2.44
N ALA A 233 -1.25 4.67 -1.92
CA ALA A 233 -1.33 3.44 -2.70
C ALA A 233 -2.73 3.12 -3.25
N TYR A 234 -3.67 4.06 -3.17
CA TYR A 234 -5.07 3.79 -3.54
C TYR A 234 -5.20 3.33 -4.99
N GLN A 235 -4.54 4.01 -5.93
CA GLN A 235 -4.70 3.73 -7.35
C GLN A 235 -4.21 2.31 -7.70
N GLU A 236 -3.04 1.94 -7.20
CA GLU A 236 -2.41 0.64 -7.47
C GLU A 236 -3.26 -0.47 -6.88
N LEU A 237 -3.66 -0.33 -5.61
CA LEU A 237 -4.45 -1.35 -4.93
C LEU A 237 -5.89 -1.41 -5.39
N TYR A 238 -6.49 -0.30 -5.82
CA TYR A 238 -7.74 -0.34 -6.56
C TYR A 238 -7.58 -1.19 -7.81
N SER A 239 -6.57 -0.89 -8.63
CA SER A 239 -6.37 -1.55 -9.92
C SER A 239 -6.17 -3.06 -9.78
N VAL A 240 -5.30 -3.50 -8.85
CA VAL A 240 -5.02 -4.93 -8.68
C VAL A 240 -6.10 -5.68 -7.90
N SER A 241 -6.83 -5.03 -6.98
CA SER A 241 -7.92 -5.66 -6.24
C SER A 241 -9.16 -5.84 -7.13
N CYS A 242 -9.31 -4.98 -8.14
CA CYS A 242 -10.39 -5.06 -9.12
C CYS A 242 -10.08 -5.98 -10.32
N LEU A 243 -8.87 -6.53 -10.40
CA LEU A 243 -8.55 -7.58 -11.38
C LEU A 243 -9.44 -8.80 -11.17
N LYS A 244 -9.98 -9.34 -12.27
CA LYS A 244 -10.77 -10.56 -12.29
C LYS A 244 -10.06 -11.63 -13.08
N ASP A 245 -9.93 -12.79 -12.47
CA ASP A 245 -9.38 -14.00 -13.08
C ASP A 245 -10.32 -14.41 -14.24
N PRO A 246 -9.83 -14.44 -15.50
CA PRO A 246 -10.66 -14.78 -16.66
C PRO A 246 -11.12 -16.24 -16.64
N ASP A 247 -10.39 -17.14 -15.99
CA ASP A 247 -10.68 -18.58 -15.96
C ASP A 247 -11.66 -18.94 -14.83
N LYS A 248 -11.53 -18.27 -13.68
CA LYS A 248 -12.37 -18.52 -12.49
C LYS A 248 -13.53 -17.55 -12.31
N GLY A 249 -13.50 -16.40 -13.00
CA GLY A 249 -14.53 -15.35 -12.94
C GLY A 249 -14.58 -14.53 -11.64
N GLY A 250 -13.76 -14.88 -10.64
CA GLY A 250 -13.64 -14.18 -9.36
C GLY A 250 -12.53 -13.12 -9.35
N TYR A 251 -12.53 -12.25 -8.34
CA TYR A 251 -11.42 -11.30 -8.16
C TYR A 251 -10.12 -12.03 -7.82
N CYS A 252 -9.01 -11.55 -8.36
CA CYS A 252 -7.68 -12.08 -8.07
C CYS A 252 -7.34 -12.02 -6.58
N PHE A 253 -7.71 -10.92 -5.90
CA PHE A 253 -7.50 -10.82 -4.46
C PHE A 253 -8.31 -11.86 -3.68
N THR A 254 -9.58 -12.08 -4.04
CA THR A 254 -10.40 -13.13 -3.42
C THR A 254 -9.76 -14.51 -3.61
N ASN A 255 -9.22 -14.79 -4.79
CA ASN A 255 -8.51 -16.04 -5.05
C ASN A 255 -7.25 -16.16 -4.19
N ALA A 256 -6.47 -15.08 -4.02
CA ALA A 256 -5.28 -15.06 -3.19
C ALA A 256 -5.59 -15.37 -1.72
N VAL A 257 -6.54 -14.64 -1.10
CA VAL A 257 -6.85 -14.80 0.33
C VAL A 257 -7.57 -16.11 0.67
N THR A 258 -8.21 -16.75 -0.32
CA THR A 258 -8.88 -18.05 -0.12
C THR A 258 -8.07 -19.25 -0.62
N ASN A 259 -6.90 -19.01 -1.22
CA ASN A 259 -6.01 -20.06 -1.67
C ASN A 259 -5.04 -20.49 -0.56
N TYR A 260 -5.46 -21.48 0.23
CA TYR A 260 -4.65 -22.04 1.30
C TYR A 260 -3.42 -22.84 0.83
N THR A 261 -3.29 -23.15 -0.47
CA THR A 261 -2.10 -23.84 -0.98
C THR A 261 -0.98 -22.88 -1.36
N THR A 262 -1.31 -21.62 -1.64
CA THR A 262 -0.33 -20.58 -2.02
C THR A 262 -0.64 -19.25 -1.34
N PRO A 263 -0.47 -19.17 0.00
CA PRO A 263 -0.81 -17.96 0.76
C PRO A 263 0.10 -16.77 0.44
N SER A 264 1.21 -17.00 -0.27
CA SER A 264 2.16 -15.95 -0.66
C SER A 264 1.58 -14.94 -1.65
N ASP A 265 0.52 -15.29 -2.39
CA ASP A 265 -0.12 -14.39 -3.36
C ASP A 265 -0.66 -13.12 -2.68
N THR A 266 -1.12 -13.24 -1.43
CA THR A 266 -1.65 -12.11 -0.67
C THR A 266 -0.57 -11.06 -0.37
N TYR A 267 0.70 -11.44 -0.24
CA TYR A 267 1.78 -10.50 0.02
C TYR A 267 2.00 -9.50 -1.12
N LEU A 268 1.61 -9.84 -2.35
CA LEU A 268 1.68 -8.92 -3.48
C LEU A 268 0.81 -7.68 -3.28
N TYR A 269 -0.30 -7.82 -2.54
CA TYR A 269 -1.20 -6.70 -2.23
C TYR A 269 -0.69 -5.80 -1.10
N LEU A 270 0.50 -6.09 -0.57
CA LEU A 270 1.18 -5.28 0.43
C LEU A 270 2.34 -4.47 -0.17
N LEU A 271 2.79 -4.80 -1.39
CA LEU A 271 3.88 -4.10 -2.06
C LEU A 271 3.64 -2.58 -2.20
N PRO A 272 2.47 -2.11 -2.68
CA PRO A 272 2.19 -0.67 -2.75
C PRO A 272 2.17 0.02 -1.39
N LEU A 273 2.00 -0.74 -0.30
CA LEU A 273 1.94 -0.24 1.07
C LEU A 273 3.30 -0.12 1.74
N ASN A 274 4.37 -0.16 0.93
CA ASN A 274 5.76 -0.15 1.37
C ASN A 274 6.15 -1.39 2.20
N LEU A 275 5.60 -2.55 1.86
CA LEU A 275 5.95 -3.83 2.49
C LEU A 275 6.56 -4.76 1.44
N SER A 276 7.87 -5.00 1.55
CA SER A 276 8.61 -5.88 0.66
C SER A 276 8.07 -7.31 0.66
N LEU A 277 8.11 -7.97 -0.50
CA LEU A 277 7.80 -9.39 -0.61
C LEU A 277 8.82 -10.19 0.25
N PRO A 278 8.37 -11.07 1.18
CA PRO A 278 9.31 -11.85 1.99
C PRO A 278 10.20 -12.73 1.11
N GLY A 279 11.49 -12.84 1.41
CA GLY A 279 12.43 -13.64 0.60
C GLY A 279 12.12 -15.15 0.53
N SER A 280 11.25 -15.66 1.40
CA SER A 280 10.74 -17.03 1.36
C SER A 280 9.35 -17.16 0.71
N ALA A 281 8.80 -16.08 0.16
CA ALA A 281 7.52 -16.10 -0.52
C ALA A 281 7.62 -16.97 -1.78
N SER A 282 6.61 -17.82 -1.97
CA SER A 282 6.48 -18.67 -3.14
C SER A 282 5.09 -18.45 -3.73
N PRO A 283 4.87 -17.33 -4.45
CA PRO A 283 3.58 -17.04 -5.07
C PRO A 283 3.25 -18.05 -6.18
N SER A 284 1.99 -18.06 -6.59
CA SER A 284 1.50 -18.88 -7.68
C SER A 284 1.95 -18.27 -9.00
N CYS A 285 2.27 -19.12 -9.97
CA CYS A 285 2.60 -18.69 -11.33
C CYS A 285 1.32 -18.58 -12.16
N SER A 286 0.36 -17.82 -11.62
CA SER A 286 -0.98 -17.67 -12.19
C SER A 286 -1.12 -16.37 -12.96
N TRP A 287 -2.13 -16.31 -13.83
CA TRP A 287 -2.50 -15.10 -14.54
C TRP A 287 -2.68 -13.89 -13.61
N CYS A 288 -3.26 -14.11 -12.42
CA CYS A 288 -3.46 -13.05 -11.44
C CYS A 288 -2.14 -12.45 -10.95
N VAL A 289 -1.12 -13.28 -10.70
CA VAL A 289 0.19 -12.80 -10.23
C VAL A 289 0.91 -12.04 -11.35
N GLU A 290 0.92 -12.58 -12.57
CA GLU A 290 1.48 -11.92 -13.75
C GLU A 290 0.88 -10.53 -13.97
N ASN A 291 -0.46 -10.43 -13.98
CA ASN A 291 -1.17 -9.16 -14.26
C ASN A 291 -1.13 -8.18 -13.08
N THR A 292 -1.04 -8.68 -11.85
CA THR A 292 -0.80 -7.82 -10.68
C THR A 292 0.56 -7.15 -10.80
N MET A 293 1.59 -7.93 -11.16
CA MET A 293 2.94 -7.40 -11.35
C MET A 293 3.07 -6.52 -12.58
N ASP A 294 2.32 -6.75 -13.66
CA ASP A 294 2.30 -5.85 -14.83
C ASP A 294 1.73 -4.47 -14.47
N ILE A 295 0.62 -4.43 -13.71
CA ILE A 295 0.07 -3.16 -13.20
C ILE A 295 1.11 -2.44 -12.33
N TYR A 296 1.73 -3.14 -11.39
CA TYR A 296 2.76 -2.55 -10.54
C TYR A 296 3.96 -2.05 -11.33
N GLN A 297 4.40 -2.80 -12.35
CA GLN A 297 5.47 -2.39 -13.26
C GLN A 297 5.16 -1.02 -13.85
N SER A 298 3.97 -0.88 -14.42
CA SER A 298 3.54 0.37 -15.05
C SER A 298 3.46 1.53 -14.05
N ALA A 299 2.94 1.26 -12.85
CA ALA A 299 2.81 2.25 -11.78
C ALA A 299 4.17 2.76 -11.29
N THR A 300 5.22 1.94 -11.34
CA THR A 300 6.55 2.38 -10.94
C THR A 300 7.11 3.50 -11.81
N ALA A 301 6.52 3.80 -12.98
CA ALA A 301 6.84 5.00 -13.76
C ALA A 301 6.85 6.28 -12.89
N ASP A 302 5.97 6.36 -11.91
CA ASP A 302 6.06 7.31 -10.82
C ASP A 302 7.06 6.81 -9.76
N ARG A 303 8.23 7.46 -9.72
CA ARG A 303 9.30 7.14 -8.77
C ARG A 303 9.08 7.71 -7.37
N THR A 304 7.99 8.44 -7.14
CA THR A 304 7.60 8.93 -5.81
C THR A 304 6.84 7.88 -5.00
N LEU A 305 6.36 6.82 -5.64
CA LEU A 305 5.69 5.70 -4.98
C LEU A 305 6.72 4.76 -4.34
N PRO A 306 6.52 4.32 -3.08
CA PRO A 306 7.38 3.31 -2.45
C PRO A 306 7.49 2.01 -3.26
N LEU A 307 6.47 1.71 -4.07
CA LEU A 307 6.45 0.57 -4.97
C LEU A 307 7.65 0.57 -5.93
N ALA A 308 8.13 1.73 -6.38
CA ALA A 308 9.26 1.83 -7.30
C ALA A 308 10.56 1.25 -6.70
N ASP A 309 10.76 1.38 -5.39
CA ASP A 309 11.93 0.84 -4.68
C ASP A 309 11.81 -0.66 -4.40
N LEU A 310 10.59 -1.20 -4.38
CA LEU A 310 10.32 -2.60 -4.00
C LEU A 310 10.09 -3.53 -5.20
N TYR A 311 9.76 -2.96 -6.37
CA TYR A 311 9.27 -3.73 -7.51
C TYR A 311 10.32 -4.68 -8.08
N GLU A 312 11.53 -4.20 -8.36
CA GLU A 312 12.57 -5.01 -9.02
C GLU A 312 12.91 -6.26 -8.17
N ASP A 313 13.10 -6.09 -6.87
CA ASP A 313 13.36 -7.18 -5.94
C ASP A 313 12.20 -8.19 -5.89
N ALA A 314 10.95 -7.71 -5.90
CA ALA A 314 9.77 -8.58 -5.96
C ALA A 314 9.69 -9.34 -7.29
N ALA A 315 9.95 -8.67 -8.42
CA ALA A 315 9.93 -9.28 -9.75
C ALA A 315 11.00 -10.36 -9.90
N ILE A 316 12.23 -10.10 -9.43
CA ILE A 316 13.32 -11.08 -9.40
C ILE A 316 12.93 -12.31 -8.58
N LEU A 317 12.36 -12.11 -7.38
CA LEU A 317 11.92 -13.22 -6.54
C LEU A 317 10.83 -14.07 -7.24
N ILE A 318 9.86 -13.42 -7.88
CA ILE A 318 8.80 -14.10 -8.62
C ILE A 318 9.37 -14.89 -9.79
N ASN A 319 10.28 -14.32 -10.58
CA ASN A 319 10.89 -15.02 -11.71
C ASN A 319 11.77 -16.20 -11.28
N ASN A 320 12.42 -16.12 -10.12
CA ASN A 320 13.14 -17.25 -9.55
C ASN A 320 12.21 -18.43 -9.20
N VAL A 321 10.95 -18.16 -8.87
CA VAL A 321 9.93 -19.19 -8.55
C VAL A 321 9.20 -19.68 -9.81
N CYS A 322 8.81 -18.75 -10.69
CA CYS A 322 7.91 -19.01 -11.81
C CYS A 322 8.59 -19.22 -13.16
N GLY A 323 9.89 -19.01 -13.22
CA GLY A 323 10.69 -19.09 -14.44
C GLY A 323 11.09 -17.71 -14.95
N PRO A 324 12.15 -17.66 -15.77
CA PRO A 324 12.65 -16.41 -16.34
C PRO A 324 11.56 -15.74 -17.18
N ASP A 325 11.55 -14.40 -17.13
CA ASP A 325 10.63 -13.54 -17.90
C ASP A 325 9.14 -13.77 -17.62
N PHE A 326 8.78 -14.40 -16.49
CA PHE A 326 7.38 -14.53 -16.08
C PHE A 326 6.75 -13.15 -15.78
N VAL A 327 7.50 -12.27 -15.14
CA VAL A 327 7.20 -10.84 -14.99
C VAL A 327 8.40 -10.01 -15.42
N ASN A 328 8.14 -8.75 -15.80
CA ASN A 328 9.21 -7.84 -16.23
C ASN A 328 10.00 -7.34 -15.01
N GLU A 329 11.32 -7.55 -14.96
CA GLU A 329 12.16 -7.09 -13.84
C GLU A 329 12.58 -5.63 -13.96
N THR A 330 12.30 -4.99 -15.10
CA THR A 330 12.77 -3.63 -15.39
C THR A 330 11.68 -2.60 -15.12
N LEU A 331 12.10 -1.47 -14.55
CA LEU A 331 11.23 -0.32 -14.40
C LEU A 331 11.01 0.38 -15.76
N PRO A 332 9.79 0.88 -16.04
CA PRO A 332 9.52 1.68 -17.23
C PRO A 332 10.22 3.04 -17.12
N VAL A 333 10.25 3.79 -18.23
CA VAL A 333 10.76 5.16 -18.25
C VAL A 333 10.00 6.01 -17.22
N ALA A 334 10.74 6.74 -16.38
CA ALA A 334 10.14 7.58 -15.35
C ALA A 334 9.28 8.69 -15.97
N THR A 335 8.08 8.90 -15.42
CA THR A 335 7.28 10.08 -15.72
C THR A 335 7.91 11.26 -14.98
N VAL A 336 8.54 12.16 -15.73
CA VAL A 336 9.00 13.43 -15.15
C VAL A 336 7.74 14.25 -14.92
N GLU A 337 7.38 14.53 -13.68
CA GLU A 337 6.44 15.61 -13.38
C GLU A 337 7.11 16.92 -13.81
N ASP A 338 6.86 17.31 -15.05
CA ASP A 338 7.25 18.61 -15.56
C ASP A 338 6.49 19.64 -14.71
N ALA A 339 7.16 20.24 -13.73
CA ALA A 339 6.63 21.35 -12.96
C ALA A 339 6.24 22.46 -13.93
N ALA A 340 4.96 22.50 -14.30
CA ALA A 340 4.31 23.52 -15.13
C ALA A 340 5.26 24.18 -16.14
N ALA A 341 5.74 23.42 -17.12
CA ALA A 341 6.07 24.03 -18.40
C ALA A 341 4.74 24.61 -18.92
N THR A 342 4.55 25.90 -18.73
CA THR A 342 3.49 26.67 -19.37
C THR A 342 3.70 26.49 -20.86
N VAL A 343 3.04 25.48 -21.44
CA VAL A 343 2.86 25.36 -22.87
C VAL A 343 1.98 26.53 -23.24
N LEU A 344 2.61 27.67 -23.52
CA LEU A 344 2.01 28.69 -24.35
C LEU A 344 1.74 28.00 -25.68
N SER A 345 0.52 27.48 -25.83
CA SER A 345 0.02 27.02 -27.11
C SER A 345 0.24 28.16 -28.11
N ASP A 346 1.02 27.86 -29.14
CA ASP A 346 1.45 28.73 -30.24
C ASP A 346 0.27 29.25 -31.11
N SER A 347 -0.96 29.13 -30.61
CA SER A 347 -2.21 29.49 -31.27
C SER A 347 -2.67 30.93 -30.96
N THR A 348 -2.04 31.62 -30.01
CA THR A 348 -2.46 32.98 -29.59
C THR A 348 -1.76 34.13 -30.32
N LEU A 349 -0.59 33.89 -30.94
CA LEU A 349 0.11 34.90 -31.74
C LEU A 349 -0.55 35.16 -33.11
N ALA A 350 -1.28 34.18 -33.65
CA ALA A 350 -1.97 34.34 -34.93
C ALA A 350 -3.22 35.23 -34.82
N VAL A 351 -3.92 35.23 -33.67
CA VAL A 351 -5.15 36.02 -33.50
C VAL A 351 -4.86 37.49 -33.23
N ALA A 352 -3.76 37.81 -32.53
CA ALA A 352 -3.34 39.19 -32.28
C ALA A 352 -2.89 39.91 -33.57
N ALA A 353 -2.28 39.20 -34.52
CA ALA A 353 -1.87 39.77 -35.81
C ALA A 353 -3.07 40.10 -36.73
N VAL A 354 -4.14 39.30 -36.66
CA VAL A 354 -5.35 39.54 -37.47
C VAL A 354 -6.18 40.70 -36.92
N MET A 355 -6.26 40.87 -35.60
CA MET A 355 -7.00 41.99 -35.00
C MET A 355 -6.33 43.35 -35.22
N LEU A 356 -4.99 43.42 -35.31
CA LEU A 356 -4.28 44.65 -35.66
C LEU A 356 -4.47 45.04 -37.13
N ALA A 357 -4.55 44.06 -38.04
CA ALA A 357 -4.74 44.31 -39.48
C ALA A 357 -6.15 44.83 -39.80
N VAL A 358 -7.18 44.37 -39.09
CA VAL A 358 -8.57 44.84 -39.26
C VAL A 358 -8.76 46.26 -38.73
N LEU A 359 -8.05 46.66 -37.66
CA LEU A 359 -8.09 48.02 -37.13
C LEU A 359 -7.45 49.05 -38.08
N PHE A 360 -6.44 48.67 -38.86
CA PHE A 360 -5.83 49.57 -39.85
C PHE A 360 -6.69 49.79 -41.11
N GLN A 361 -7.62 48.87 -41.43
CA GLN A 361 -8.50 49.01 -42.60
C GLN A 361 -9.76 49.85 -42.33
N GLN A 362 -10.07 50.19 -41.06
CA GLN A 362 -11.19 51.08 -40.72
C GLN A 362 -10.78 52.54 -40.48
N LEU A 363 -9.47 52.85 -40.55
CA LEU A 363 -8.91 54.19 -40.32
C LEU A 363 -8.21 54.78 -41.56
N GLY A 364 -8.42 54.17 -42.75
CA GLY A 364 -7.92 54.65 -44.04
C GLY A 364 -9.01 55.21 -44.93
#